data_AF-A0A392VVB1-F1
#
_entry.id   AF-A0A392VVB1-F1
#
_cell.length_a   1.000
_cell.length_b   1.000
_cell.length_c   1.000
_cell.angle_alpha   90.00
_cell.angle_beta   90.00
_cell.angle_gamma   90.00
#
_symmetry.space_group_name_H-M   'P 1'
#
loop_
_entity.id
_entity.type
_entity.pdbx_description
1 polymer ?
#
loop_
_entity_poly.entity_id
_entity_poly.type
_entity_poly.pdbx_seq_one_letter_code
_entity_poly.pdbx_strand_id
1 'polypeptide(L)' 'TTRTEDSLEDDGTSIPKPIPNICLPAEILRGVKDLAPEDALDKLLSSYSAYIPTAADREKALQLEQAEH' A
#
# COMPACT_ATOMS: atom_id res chain seq x y z
N THR A 1 -18.50 5.29 39.60
CA THR A 1 -17.20 5.96 39.44
C THR A 1 -16.23 4.88 39.03
N THR A 2 -15.80 4.78 37.77
CA THR A 2 -14.77 5.63 37.15
C THR A 2 -14.95 5.64 35.61
N ARG A 3 -14.57 6.78 35.00
CA ARG A 3 -14.94 7.28 33.67
C ARG A 3 -14.31 6.52 32.49
N THR A 4 -15.08 6.51 31.41
CA THR A 4 -14.80 6.21 30.00
C THR A 4 -13.54 6.92 29.50
N GLU A 5 -12.57 6.16 29.00
CA GLU A 5 -11.47 6.62 28.14
C GLU A 5 -11.62 5.91 26.78
N ASP A 6 -12.77 6.14 26.15
CA ASP A 6 -13.00 5.86 24.74
C ASP A 6 -13.54 7.16 24.13
N SER A 7 -12.63 8.10 23.94
CA SER A 7 -12.90 9.26 23.11
C SER A 7 -11.59 9.58 22.43
N LEU A 8 -11.36 8.90 21.31
CA LEU A 8 -10.53 9.45 20.25
C LEU A 8 -11.24 10.75 19.84
N GLU A 9 -10.79 11.83 20.44
CA GLU A 9 -11.11 13.19 20.03
C GLU A 9 -10.73 13.31 18.55
N ASP A 10 -11.75 13.14 17.70
CA ASP A 10 -11.78 13.60 16.31
C ASP A 10 -11.73 15.13 16.37
N ASP A 11 -10.55 15.64 16.71
CA ASP A 11 -10.20 17.03 16.48
C ASP A 11 -10.26 17.17 14.96
N GLY A 12 -11.20 17.98 14.46
CA GLY A 12 -11.53 18.17 13.04
C GLY A 12 -10.37 18.62 12.14
N THR A 13 -9.15 18.60 12.66
CA THR A 13 -7.90 18.48 11.93
C THR A 13 -7.76 17.04 11.39
N SER A 14 -8.56 16.70 10.37
CA SER A 14 -8.28 15.52 9.54
C SER A 14 -6.97 15.78 8.80
N ILE A 15 -5.84 15.46 9.44
CA ILE A 15 -4.54 15.48 8.79
C ILE A 15 -4.69 14.48 7.64
N PRO A 16 -4.65 14.92 6.37
CA PRO A 16 -4.78 13.98 5.27
C PRO A 16 -3.61 13.01 5.41
N LYS A 17 -3.93 11.74 5.70
CA LYS A 17 -2.93 10.68 5.76
C LYS A 17 -2.08 10.82 4.50
N PRO A 18 -0.75 10.91 4.60
CA PRO A 18 0.08 11.06 3.43
C PRO A 18 -0.31 9.94 2.48
N ILE A 19 -0.76 10.30 1.28
CA ILE A 19 -1.14 9.31 0.28
C ILE A 19 0.10 8.44 0.13
N PRO A 20 0.04 7.14 0.48
CA PRO A 20 1.20 6.28 0.37
C PRO A 20 1.64 6.35 -1.08
N ASN A 21 2.78 6.99 -1.31
CA ASN A 21 3.29 7.19 -2.65
C ASN A 21 3.91 5.86 -3.07
N ILE A 22 3.10 5.03 -3.71
CA ILE A 22 3.55 3.80 -4.31
C ILE A 22 4.32 4.15 -5.59
N CYS A 23 5.64 4.01 -5.56
CA CYS A 23 6.46 4.15 -6.75
C CYS A 23 6.35 2.88 -7.60
N LEU A 24 5.48 2.93 -8.61
CA LEU A 24 5.43 1.89 -9.63
C LEU A 24 6.64 2.05 -10.59
N PRO A 25 7.17 0.94 -11.14
CA PRO A 25 8.19 1.01 -12.19
C PRO A 25 7.72 1.86 -13.38
N ALA A 26 8.63 2.64 -13.98
CA ALA A 26 8.31 3.54 -15.08
C ALA A 26 7.67 2.84 -16.30
N GLU A 27 8.00 1.56 -16.51
CA GLU A 27 7.39 0.73 -17.53
C GLU A 27 5.89 0.45 -17.27
N ILE A 28 5.56 0.13 -16.01
CA ILE A 28 4.19 -0.12 -15.57
C ILE A 28 3.40 1.20 -15.58
N LEU A 29 3.97 2.28 -15.03
CA LEU A 29 3.37 3.61 -15.04
C LEU A 29 3.00 4.06 -16.46
N ARG A 30 3.92 3.91 -17.42
CA ARG A 30 3.66 4.23 -18.82
C ARG A 30 2.53 3.37 -19.40
N GLY A 31 2.43 2.12 -18.98
CA GLY A 31 1.41 1.19 -19.42
C GLY A 31 0.01 1.43 -18.84
N VAL A 32 -0.11 2.12 -17.70
CA VAL A 32 -1.39 2.39 -17.01
C VAL A 32 -1.84 3.86 -17.05
N LYS A 33 -0.95 4.78 -17.43
CA LYS A 33 -1.22 6.23 -17.45
C LYS A 33 -2.42 6.63 -18.32
N ASP A 34 -2.61 5.96 -19.46
CA ASP A 34 -3.63 6.29 -20.45
C ASP A 34 -4.86 5.36 -20.37
N LEU A 35 -4.95 4.53 -19.33
CA LEU A 35 -6.03 3.56 -19.14
C LEU A 35 -7.09 4.06 -18.17
N ALA A 36 -8.31 3.52 -18.29
CA ALA A 36 -9.32 3.71 -17.28
C ALA A 36 -8.86 3.08 -15.94
N PRO A 37 -9.36 3.54 -14.79
CA PRO A 37 -8.94 3.02 -13.48
C PRO A 37 -9.11 1.50 -13.35
N GLU A 38 -10.18 0.96 -13.93
CA GLU A 38 -10.50 -0.47 -13.91
C GLU A 38 -9.51 -1.27 -14.76
N ASP A 39 -9.23 -0.82 -15.99
CA ASP A 39 -8.26 -1.44 -16.90
C ASP A 39 -6.82 -1.31 -16.39
N ALA A 40 -6.49 -0.20 -15.75
CA ALA A 40 -5.20 0.03 -15.11
C ALA A 40 -4.95 -0.98 -13.98
N LEU A 41 -5.98 -1.24 -13.16
CA LEU A 41 -5.93 -2.22 -12.09
C LEU A 41 -5.81 -3.64 -12.65
N ASP A 42 -6.63 -4.02 -13.65
CA ASP A 42 -6.57 -5.35 -14.27
C ASP A 42 -5.20 -5.63 -14.91
N LYS A 43 -4.63 -4.64 -15.59
CA LYS A 43 -3.29 -4.74 -16.18
C LYS A 43 -2.20 -4.84 -15.13
N LEU A 44 -2.32 -4.09 -14.04
CA LEU A 44 -1.39 -4.19 -12.91
C LEU A 44 -1.46 -5.58 -12.28
N LEU A 45 -2.67 -6.08 -12.02
CA LEU A 45 -2.90 -7.43 -11.52
C LEU A 45 -2.42 -8.48 -12.52
N SER A 46 -2.56 -8.29 -13.83
CA SER A 46 -2.00 -9.21 -14.82
C SER A 46 -0.47 -9.24 -14.80
N SER A 47 0.18 -8.08 -14.60
CA SER A 47 1.65 -8.00 -14.47
C SER A 47 2.18 -8.60 -13.17
N TYR A 48 1.45 -8.44 -12.06
CA TYR A 48 1.85 -8.87 -10.72
C TYR A 48 1.24 -10.20 -10.28
N SER A 49 0.19 -10.72 -10.91
CA SER A 49 -0.39 -12.04 -10.60
C SER A 49 0.57 -13.18 -10.96
N ALA A 50 1.47 -12.94 -11.91
CA ALA A 50 2.61 -13.82 -12.17
C ALA A 50 3.64 -13.79 -11.03
N TYR A 51 3.65 -12.72 -10.22
CA TYR A 51 4.49 -12.60 -9.05
C TYR A 51 3.82 -13.32 -7.88
N ILE A 52 4.09 -14.62 -7.78
CA ILE A 52 3.78 -15.41 -6.59
C ILE A 52 4.94 -15.21 -5.62
N PRO A 53 4.76 -14.51 -4.48
CA PRO A 53 5.83 -14.31 -3.52
C PRO A 53 6.32 -15.67 -3.04
N THR A 54 7.56 -15.99 -3.39
CA THR A 54 8.19 -17.23 -2.94
C THR A 54 8.45 -17.15 -1.44
N ALA A 55 8.63 -18.30 -0.78
CA ALA A 55 8.93 -18.31 0.66
C ALA A 55 10.15 -17.44 1.02
N ALA A 56 11.13 -17.34 0.13
CA ALA A 56 12.30 -16.48 0.29
C ALA A 56 11.96 -14.99 0.21
N ASP A 57 11.02 -14.59 -0.66
CA ASP A 57 10.57 -13.19 -0.76
C ASP A 57 9.85 -12.74 0.52
N ARG A 58 9.00 -13.62 1.07
CA ARG A 58 8.30 -13.39 2.34
C ARG A 58 9.27 -13.28 3.51
N GLU A 59 10.30 -14.13 3.56
CA GLU A 59 11.34 -14.04 4.59
C GLU A 59 12.11 -12.71 4.52
N LYS A 60 12.40 -12.23 3.30
CA LYS A 60 13.07 -10.94 3.10
C LYS A 60 12.22 -9.75 3.52
N ALA A 61 10.92 -9.77 3.23
CA ALA A 61 9.99 -8.76 3.71
C ALA A 61 9.96 -8.72 5.25
N LEU A 62 9.89 -9.88 5.91
CA LEU A 62 9.91 -9.97 7.38
C LEU A 62 11.24 -9.48 7.98
N GLN A 63 12.37 -9.78 7.36
CA GLN A 63 13.68 -9.28 7.81
C GLN A 63 13.80 -7.75 7.66
N LEU A 64 13.23 -7.17 6.60
CA LEU A 64 13.21 -5.72 6.42
C LEU A 64 12.39 -5.04 7.51
N GLU A 65 11.19 -5.56 7.80
CA GLU A 65 10.31 -5.06 8.87
C GLU A 65 10.99 -5.14 10.26
N GLN A 66 11.76 -6.20 10.50
CA GLN A 66 12.53 -6.35 11.74
C GLN A 66 13.78 -5.46 11.83
N ALA A 67 14.33 -5.03 10.68
CA ALA A 67 15.50 -4.16 10.63
C ALA A 67 15.15 -2.66 10.70
N GLU A 68 13.90 -2.30 10.42
CA GLU A 68 13.36 -0.94 10.64
C GLU A 68 12.97 -0.66 12.11
N HIS A 69 13.16 -1.64 13.01
CA HIS A 69 12.82 -1.55 14.44
C HIS A 69 14.06 -1.72 15.34
#